data_AF-A0AAF0J6E7-F1
#
_entry.id   AF-A0AAF0J6E7-F1
#
_cell.length_a   1.000
_cell.length_b   1.000
_cell.length_c   1.000
_cell.angle_alpha   90.00
_cell.angle_beta   90.00
_cell.angle_gamma   90.00
#
_symmetry.space_group_name_H-M   'P 1'
#
loop_
_entity.id
_entity.type
_entity.pdbx_description
1 polymer ?
#
loop_
_entity_poly.entity_id
_entity_poly.type
_entity_poly.pdbx_seq_one_letter_code
_entity_poly.pdbx_strand_id
1 'polypeptide(L)'
;MEWAEGLQAITLDDSDDDSRAAKKERRNRRMREALLHARETYTAKIDSDAWFCEGLSLDSVDTMEVNSRTTQRVQAVILFLYYRQEFLQAFTWSCALLRRLSVLGTEKVWQNHGRPIFPVPEASDKASLSTSNSAVARETLDTALRCVLHCDIPLSEAEPLLAAGFQKARLPDADYAALYQDGHVNHALQKACAWTHNPGLCVSLGDACHHLRLYALAVEAYALAAGARGAPWRICVRIVRALDGLVKDTTSSSSQVLGVLARVCATCAIMACPMRDRHGLWQELHTYDSLMDAVHEPVEAKDWDPLAILALPPVLPRETYLVLFYALGRRGDLQDLAQQLVPIMQSPGGSADALAPVEDEPADRASRSVRTL
;
A
#
# COMPACT_ATOMS: atom_id res chain seq x y z
N MET A 1 -37.09 -24.62 18.95
CA MET A 1 -36.12 -24.64 20.07
C MET A 1 -36.09 -26.06 20.64
N GLU A 2 -35.69 -27.06 19.84
CA GLU A 2 -35.82 -28.51 20.15
C GLU A 2 -34.54 -29.30 19.86
N TRP A 3 -33.42 -28.64 19.52
CA TRP A 3 -32.17 -29.32 19.17
C TRP A 3 -31.30 -29.67 20.41
N ALA A 4 -31.61 -29.12 21.58
CA ALA A 4 -30.77 -29.23 22.78
C ALA A 4 -31.03 -30.49 23.62
N GLU A 5 -32.23 -31.08 23.56
CA GLU A 5 -32.61 -32.21 24.43
C GLU A 5 -32.10 -33.57 23.92
N GLY A 6 -31.65 -33.66 22.67
CA GLY A 6 -31.21 -34.92 22.06
C GLY A 6 -29.77 -35.36 22.40
N LEU A 7 -29.01 -34.56 23.16
CA LEU A 7 -27.56 -34.77 23.37
C LEU A 7 -27.18 -35.33 24.75
N GLN A 8 -28.11 -35.47 25.70
CA GLN A 8 -27.77 -35.80 27.11
C GLN A 8 -27.96 -37.26 27.54
N ALA A 9 -28.36 -38.18 26.66
CA ALA A 9 -28.53 -39.58 27.03
C ALA A 9 -27.45 -40.47 26.36
N ILE A 10 -26.22 -40.41 26.89
CA ILE A 10 -25.19 -41.43 26.65
C ILE A 10 -24.71 -41.92 28.01
N THR A 11 -25.48 -42.83 28.61
CA THR A 11 -24.95 -43.72 29.65
C THR A 11 -24.32 -44.92 28.95
N LEU A 12 -23.03 -45.13 29.23
CA LEU A 12 -22.27 -46.31 28.85
C LEU A 12 -22.84 -47.52 29.60
N ASP A 13 -23.48 -48.43 28.87
CA ASP A 13 -23.17 -49.86 28.93
C ASP A 13 -23.86 -50.61 27.79
N ASP A 14 -23.26 -51.74 27.42
CA ASP A 14 -23.74 -52.79 26.50
C ASP A 14 -23.41 -52.73 24.98
N SER A 15 -22.55 -53.69 24.60
CA SER A 15 -22.49 -54.43 23.32
C SER A 15 -22.08 -53.64 22.07
N ASP A 16 -20.79 -53.76 21.71
CA ASP A 16 -20.07 -52.65 21.07
C ASP A 16 -19.63 -52.84 19.59
N ASP A 17 -20.12 -53.82 18.83
CA ASP A 17 -19.84 -53.89 17.38
C ASP A 17 -21.09 -53.87 16.49
N ASP A 18 -22.11 -54.68 16.76
CA ASP A 18 -23.38 -54.62 16.01
C ASP A 18 -24.14 -53.31 16.26
N SER A 19 -24.02 -52.75 17.47
CA SER A 19 -24.62 -51.46 17.82
C SER A 19 -23.90 -50.28 17.15
N ARG A 20 -22.59 -50.39 16.88
CA ARG A 20 -21.82 -49.37 16.15
C ARG A 20 -22.16 -49.37 14.67
N ALA A 21 -22.31 -50.55 14.06
CA ALA A 21 -22.75 -50.68 12.68
C ALA A 21 -24.16 -50.11 12.49
N ALA A 22 -25.10 -50.45 13.39
CA ALA A 22 -26.47 -49.93 13.36
C ALA A 22 -26.52 -48.40 13.63
N LYS A 23 -25.71 -47.88 14.55
CA LYS A 23 -25.59 -46.43 14.81
C LYS A 23 -25.00 -45.69 13.61
N LYS A 24 -23.98 -46.25 12.95
CA LYS A 24 -23.37 -45.70 11.73
C LYS A 24 -24.38 -45.66 10.58
N GLU A 25 -25.15 -46.73 10.41
CA GLU A 25 -26.20 -46.80 9.38
C GLU A 25 -27.31 -45.79 9.63
N ARG A 26 -27.76 -45.64 10.88
CA ARG A 26 -28.76 -44.62 11.24
C ARG A 26 -28.24 -43.19 11.02
N ARG A 27 -26.97 -42.92 11.32
CA ARG A 27 -26.32 -41.63 11.04
C ARG A 27 -26.22 -41.37 9.54
N ASN A 28 -25.77 -42.35 8.77
CA ASN A 28 -25.64 -42.24 7.31
C ASN A 28 -26.99 -42.00 6.65
N ARG A 29 -28.04 -42.69 7.11
CA ARG A 29 -29.41 -42.49 6.63
C ARG A 29 -29.90 -41.07 6.89
N ARG A 30 -29.74 -40.55 8.12
CA ARG A 30 -30.09 -39.17 8.44
C ARG A 30 -29.31 -38.15 7.62
N MET A 31 -28.01 -38.38 7.42
CA MET A 31 -27.19 -37.51 6.55
C MET A 31 -27.67 -37.55 5.11
N ARG A 32 -28.05 -38.73 4.60
CA ARG A 32 -28.55 -38.90 3.24
C ARG A 32 -29.92 -38.24 3.06
N GLU A 33 -30.83 -38.41 4.01
CA GLU A 33 -32.14 -37.75 4.03
C GLU A 33 -31.97 -36.22 4.09
N ALA A 34 -31.07 -35.72 4.94
CA ALA A 34 -30.76 -34.29 5.02
C ALA A 34 -30.16 -33.76 3.70
N LEU A 35 -29.30 -34.52 3.03
CA LEU A 35 -28.73 -34.15 1.73
C LEU A 35 -29.79 -34.17 0.61
N LEU A 36 -30.68 -35.16 0.59
CA LEU A 36 -31.77 -35.22 -0.38
C LEU A 36 -32.76 -34.08 -0.18
N HIS A 37 -33.14 -33.82 1.06
CA HIS A 37 -33.99 -32.67 1.42
C HIS A 37 -33.31 -31.34 1.07
N ALA A 38 -32.02 -31.19 1.37
CA ALA A 38 -31.26 -30.00 0.97
C ALA A 38 -31.22 -29.87 -0.56
N ARG A 39 -31.04 -30.95 -1.31
CA ARG A 39 -31.06 -30.93 -2.78
C ARG A 39 -32.44 -30.53 -3.33
N GLU A 40 -33.52 -31.04 -2.74
CA GLU A 40 -34.90 -30.74 -3.14
C GLU A 40 -35.32 -29.31 -2.82
N THR A 41 -34.81 -28.76 -1.72
CA THR A 41 -35.12 -27.39 -1.25
C THR A 41 -34.09 -26.36 -1.67
N TYR A 42 -32.95 -26.79 -2.25
CA TYR A 42 -31.94 -25.89 -2.78
C TYR A 42 -32.46 -25.21 -4.04
N THR A 43 -32.93 -23.99 -3.86
CA THR A 43 -32.98 -23.01 -4.92
C THR A 43 -31.58 -22.44 -5.06
N ALA A 44 -30.95 -22.65 -6.22
CA ALA A 44 -29.72 -21.95 -6.55
C ALA A 44 -29.99 -20.46 -6.37
N LYS A 45 -29.27 -19.83 -5.45
CA LYS A 45 -29.34 -18.38 -5.32
C LYS A 45 -28.91 -17.83 -6.67
N ILE A 46 -29.76 -17.01 -7.25
CA ILE A 46 -29.39 -16.29 -8.46
C ILE A 46 -28.28 -15.33 -8.02
N ASP A 47 -27.03 -15.68 -8.34
CA ASP A 47 -25.86 -14.83 -8.17
C ASP A 47 -25.99 -13.64 -9.13
N SER A 48 -26.89 -12.72 -8.80
CA SER A 48 -27.14 -11.47 -9.49
C SER A 48 -26.55 -10.32 -8.67
N ASP A 49 -26.16 -9.25 -9.36
CA ASP A 49 -25.70 -8.00 -8.72
C ASP A 49 -26.72 -7.49 -7.68
N ALA A 50 -28.01 -7.65 -7.99
CA ALA A 50 -29.11 -7.29 -7.10
C ALA A 50 -29.13 -8.11 -5.81
N TRP A 51 -28.89 -9.42 -5.88
CA TRP A 51 -28.76 -10.27 -4.69
C TRP A 51 -27.53 -9.88 -3.85
N PHE A 52 -26.41 -9.57 -4.52
CA PHE A 52 -25.19 -9.18 -3.83
C PHE A 52 -25.35 -7.89 -3.03
N CYS A 53 -26.08 -6.92 -3.58
CA CYS A 53 -26.40 -5.63 -2.96
C CYS A 53 -27.69 -5.65 -2.09
N GLU A 54 -28.39 -6.78 -2.00
CA GLU A 54 -29.70 -6.87 -1.33
C GLU A 54 -29.64 -6.44 0.15
N GLY A 55 -30.46 -5.44 0.51
CA GLY A 55 -30.49 -4.91 1.88
C GLY A 55 -29.27 -4.06 2.25
N LEU A 56 -28.40 -3.73 1.29
CA LEU A 56 -27.32 -2.75 1.46
C LEU A 56 -27.71 -1.45 0.77
N SER A 57 -27.87 -0.39 1.56
CA SER A 57 -27.90 1.00 1.12
C SER A 57 -26.78 1.77 1.82
N LEU A 58 -26.46 2.98 1.34
CA LEU A 58 -25.49 3.83 2.02
C LEU A 58 -25.91 4.11 3.48
N ASP A 59 -27.19 4.41 3.72
CA ASP A 59 -27.74 4.61 5.06
C ASP A 59 -27.61 3.36 5.96
N SER A 60 -27.70 2.17 5.36
CA SER A 60 -27.51 0.91 6.08
C SER A 60 -26.06 0.73 6.52
N VAL A 61 -25.07 1.23 5.76
CA VAL A 61 -23.64 1.16 6.13
C VAL A 61 -23.37 1.91 7.42
N ASP A 62 -24.02 3.06 7.62
CA ASP A 62 -23.81 3.86 8.82
C ASP A 62 -24.41 3.22 10.08
N THR A 63 -25.44 2.39 9.91
CA THR A 63 -26.21 1.80 11.03
C THR A 63 -25.93 0.31 11.26
N MET A 64 -25.28 -0.38 10.32
CA MET A 64 -25.05 -1.82 10.40
C MET A 64 -24.11 -2.22 11.54
N GLU A 65 -24.33 -3.44 12.06
CA GLU A 65 -23.43 -4.09 13.00
C GLU A 65 -22.07 -4.39 12.33
N VAL A 66 -20.99 -3.95 12.98
CA VAL A 66 -19.63 -4.15 12.49
C VAL A 66 -19.17 -5.58 12.80
N ASN A 67 -19.50 -6.51 11.92
CA ASN A 67 -19.00 -7.89 11.96
C ASN A 67 -18.23 -8.24 10.67
N SER A 68 -17.43 -9.30 10.73
CA SER A 68 -16.53 -9.69 9.63
C SER A 68 -17.28 -9.97 8.32
N ARG A 69 -18.43 -10.64 8.39
CA ARG A 69 -19.21 -11.00 7.20
C ARG A 69 -19.83 -9.78 6.53
N THR A 70 -20.40 -8.88 7.32
CA THR A 70 -21.08 -7.68 6.81
C THR A 70 -20.06 -6.72 6.20
N THR A 71 -18.95 -6.48 6.89
CA THR A 71 -17.86 -5.59 6.41
C THR A 71 -17.22 -6.13 5.13
N GLN A 72 -16.97 -7.43 5.01
CA GLN A 72 -16.49 -8.05 3.77
C GLN A 72 -17.49 -7.91 2.62
N ARG A 73 -18.79 -8.08 2.88
CA ARG A 73 -19.84 -7.93 1.86
C ARG A 73 -19.88 -6.50 1.33
N VAL A 74 -19.85 -5.50 2.21
CA VAL A 74 -19.81 -4.07 1.81
C VAL A 74 -18.53 -3.76 1.02
N GLN A 75 -17.37 -4.26 1.45
CA GLN A 75 -16.12 -4.06 0.74
C GLN A 75 -16.12 -4.66 -0.67
N ALA A 76 -16.75 -5.82 -0.84
CA ALA A 76 -16.92 -6.41 -2.16
C ALA A 76 -17.92 -5.62 -3.04
N VAL A 77 -18.95 -4.98 -2.46
CA VAL A 77 -19.83 -4.05 -3.21
C VAL A 77 -19.04 -2.83 -3.66
N ILE A 78 -18.20 -2.27 -2.78
CA ILE A 78 -17.29 -1.17 -3.12
C ILE A 78 -16.37 -1.53 -4.29
N LEU A 79 -15.76 -2.73 -4.26
CA LEU A 79 -14.92 -3.20 -5.36
C LEU A 79 -15.72 -3.39 -6.65
N PHE A 80 -16.93 -3.95 -6.55
CA PHE A 80 -17.82 -4.10 -7.70
C PHE A 80 -18.14 -2.76 -8.36
N LEU A 81 -18.52 -1.74 -7.56
CA LEU A 81 -18.75 -0.38 -8.04
C LEU A 81 -17.48 0.22 -8.69
N TYR A 82 -16.33 0.04 -8.06
CA TYR A 82 -15.04 0.51 -8.60
C TYR A 82 -14.74 -0.12 -9.97
N TYR A 83 -14.88 -1.45 -10.11
CA TYR A 83 -14.61 -2.13 -11.38
C TYR A 83 -15.65 -1.85 -12.46
N ARG A 84 -16.87 -1.45 -12.07
CA ARG A 84 -17.87 -0.86 -12.98
C ARG A 84 -17.60 0.59 -13.35
N GLN A 85 -16.50 1.18 -12.85
CA GLN A 85 -16.13 2.58 -13.05
C GLN A 85 -17.12 3.57 -12.43
N GLU A 86 -17.92 3.13 -11.46
CA GLU A 86 -18.81 3.96 -10.65
C GLU A 86 -18.02 4.57 -9.48
N PHE A 87 -16.92 5.27 -9.80
CA PHE A 87 -15.88 5.66 -8.86
C PHE A 87 -16.38 6.58 -7.73
N LEU A 88 -17.25 7.53 -8.03
CA LEU A 88 -17.83 8.40 -7.01
C LEU A 88 -18.65 7.62 -5.99
N GLN A 89 -19.44 6.64 -6.45
CA GLN A 89 -20.25 5.82 -5.56
C GLN A 89 -19.35 4.88 -4.73
N ALA A 90 -18.34 4.26 -5.36
CA ALA A 90 -17.33 3.47 -4.66
C ALA A 90 -16.59 4.29 -3.60
N PHE A 91 -16.25 5.55 -3.90
CA PHE A 91 -15.64 6.49 -2.96
C PHE A 91 -16.56 6.77 -1.77
N THR A 92 -17.81 7.16 -2.01
CA THR A 92 -18.77 7.47 -0.95
C THR A 92 -18.99 6.28 -0.01
N TRP A 93 -19.17 5.08 -0.58
CA TRP A 93 -19.34 3.85 0.19
C TRP A 93 -18.07 3.48 0.97
N SER A 94 -16.88 3.68 0.37
CA SER A 94 -15.61 3.47 1.05
C SER A 94 -15.48 4.38 2.27
N CYS A 95 -15.77 5.68 2.13
CA CYS A 95 -15.72 6.63 3.23
C CYS A 95 -16.69 6.27 4.36
N ALA A 96 -17.92 5.84 4.03
CA ALA A 96 -18.89 5.38 5.03
C ALA A 96 -18.37 4.15 5.80
N LEU A 97 -17.90 3.11 5.10
CA LEU A 97 -17.35 1.92 5.74
C LEU A 97 -16.11 2.23 6.57
N LEU A 98 -15.21 3.10 6.11
CA LEU A 98 -13.99 3.45 6.83
C LEU A 98 -14.26 4.21 8.13
N ARG A 99 -15.29 5.07 8.19
CA ARG A 99 -15.74 5.69 9.45
C ARG A 99 -16.27 4.63 10.42
N ARG A 100 -17.05 3.67 9.93
CA ARG A 100 -17.55 2.55 10.76
C ARG A 100 -16.47 1.63 11.28
N LEU A 101 -15.36 1.53 10.54
CA LEU A 101 -14.17 0.80 10.95
C LEU A 101 -13.20 1.65 11.80
N SER A 102 -13.58 2.86 12.20
CA SER A 102 -12.75 3.80 12.98
C SER A 102 -11.39 4.08 12.33
N VAL A 103 -11.37 4.17 11.01
CA VAL A 103 -10.17 4.50 10.21
C VAL A 103 -10.09 6.00 9.93
N LEU A 104 -11.23 6.66 9.67
CA LEU A 104 -11.27 8.09 9.37
C LEU A 104 -11.72 8.85 10.61
N GLY A 105 -10.86 9.75 11.12
CA GLY A 105 -11.22 10.65 12.20
C GLY A 105 -12.14 11.79 11.78
N THR A 106 -12.71 12.45 12.78
CA THR A 106 -13.59 13.63 12.63
C THR A 106 -12.82 14.94 12.41
N GLU A 107 -11.68 15.11 13.08
CA GLU A 107 -10.85 16.31 13.02
C GLU A 107 -9.49 16.01 12.38
N LYS A 108 -9.08 16.83 11.41
CA LYS A 108 -7.78 16.73 10.74
C LYS A 108 -7.03 18.05 10.84
N VAL A 109 -5.73 17.97 11.04
CA VAL A 109 -4.84 19.13 11.13
C VAL A 109 -3.64 18.90 10.21
N TRP A 110 -3.26 19.93 9.46
CA TRP A 110 -2.02 19.93 8.70
C TRP A 110 -0.87 20.35 9.62
N GLN A 111 0.14 19.50 9.73
CA GLN A 111 1.37 19.81 10.47
C GLN A 111 2.29 20.70 9.64
N ASN A 112 3.26 21.35 10.29
CA ASN A 112 4.22 22.26 9.65
C ASN A 112 5.04 21.62 8.52
N HIS A 113 5.23 20.29 8.55
CA HIS A 113 5.89 19.54 7.47
C HIS A 113 4.90 19.13 6.35
N GLY A 114 3.74 19.76 6.27
CA GLY A 114 2.79 19.60 5.18
C GLY A 114 2.07 18.24 5.12
N ARG A 115 1.94 17.49 6.23
CA ARG A 115 1.14 16.25 6.26
C ARG A 115 -0.17 16.46 7.04
N PRO A 116 -1.28 15.86 6.59
CA PRO A 116 -2.50 15.82 7.39
C PRO A 116 -2.42 14.68 8.43
N ILE A 117 -2.88 14.95 9.65
CA ILE A 117 -3.01 13.95 10.72
C ILE A 117 -4.37 14.07 11.42
N PHE A 118 -4.81 12.98 12.05
CA PHE A 118 -5.84 13.05 13.09
C PHE A 118 -5.16 13.31 14.45
N PRO A 119 -5.47 14.41 15.15
CA PRO A 119 -4.85 14.74 16.43
C PRO A 119 -5.29 13.78 17.55
N VAL A 120 -6.51 13.24 17.44
CA VAL A 120 -7.06 12.25 18.36
C VAL A 120 -7.36 10.97 17.57
N PRO A 121 -6.83 9.80 17.98
CA PRO A 121 -7.17 8.53 17.35
C PRO A 121 -8.66 8.23 17.58
N GLU A 122 -9.39 7.88 16.52
CA GLU A 122 -10.78 7.44 16.69
C GLU A 122 -10.89 6.09 17.40
N ALA A 123 -9.97 5.18 17.10
CA ALA A 123 -9.90 3.88 17.76
C ALA A 123 -9.12 3.99 19.08
N SER A 124 -9.86 4.06 20.20
CA SER A 124 -9.28 4.09 21.56
C SER A 124 -9.37 2.75 22.27
N ASP A 125 -10.40 1.96 21.99
CA ASP A 125 -10.59 0.62 22.56
C ASP A 125 -9.98 -0.48 21.67
N LYS A 126 -9.72 -1.64 22.29
CA LYS A 126 -9.08 -2.79 21.63
C LYS A 126 -9.88 -3.31 20.44
N ALA A 127 -11.22 -3.27 20.49
CA ALA A 127 -12.06 -3.79 19.40
C ALA A 127 -11.99 -2.84 18.18
N SER A 128 -12.12 -1.53 18.41
CA SER A 128 -11.99 -0.51 17.36
C SER A 128 -10.57 -0.48 16.75
N LEU A 129 -9.54 -0.72 17.56
CA LEU A 129 -8.17 -0.87 17.07
C LEU A 129 -8.03 -2.12 16.18
N SER A 130 -8.68 -3.23 16.56
CA SER A 130 -8.65 -4.45 15.76
C SER A 130 -9.38 -4.28 14.42
N THR A 131 -10.51 -3.57 14.40
CA THR A 131 -11.29 -3.34 13.16
C THR A 131 -10.61 -2.34 12.24
N SER A 132 -10.07 -1.23 12.76
CA SER A 132 -9.34 -0.23 11.97
C SER A 132 -8.05 -0.77 11.35
N ASN A 133 -7.46 -1.82 11.94
CA ASN A 133 -6.27 -2.49 11.42
C ASN A 133 -6.58 -3.76 10.60
N SER A 134 -7.87 -4.07 10.40
CA SER A 134 -8.29 -5.24 9.64
C SER A 134 -7.84 -5.18 8.17
N ALA A 135 -7.82 -6.35 7.50
CA ALA A 135 -7.56 -6.40 6.05
C ALA A 135 -8.62 -5.62 5.27
N VAL A 136 -9.89 -5.72 5.67
CA VAL A 136 -11.01 -5.00 5.06
C VAL A 136 -10.80 -3.49 5.14
N ALA A 137 -10.40 -2.96 6.30
CA ALA A 137 -10.09 -1.54 6.47
C ALA A 137 -9.00 -1.07 5.50
N ARG A 138 -7.90 -1.83 5.39
CA ARG A 138 -6.78 -1.49 4.50
C ARG A 138 -7.15 -1.55 3.02
N GLU A 139 -7.87 -2.59 2.60
CA GLU A 139 -8.33 -2.71 1.20
C GLU A 139 -9.37 -1.65 0.83
N THR A 140 -10.24 -1.28 1.77
CA THR A 140 -11.23 -0.22 1.57
C THR A 140 -10.53 1.14 1.45
N LEU A 141 -9.55 1.42 2.32
CA LEU A 141 -8.75 2.65 2.27
C LEU A 141 -7.97 2.76 0.95
N ASP A 142 -7.33 1.67 0.53
CA ASP A 142 -6.64 1.59 -0.76
C ASP A 142 -7.59 1.87 -1.94
N THR A 143 -8.79 1.30 -1.91
CA THR A 143 -9.81 1.53 -2.95
C THR A 143 -10.30 2.98 -2.95
N ALA A 144 -10.51 3.58 -1.78
CA ALA A 144 -10.90 4.98 -1.64
C ALA A 144 -9.84 5.93 -2.24
N LEU A 145 -8.56 5.69 -1.94
CA LEU A 145 -7.44 6.44 -2.51
C LEU A 145 -7.37 6.28 -4.03
N ARG A 146 -7.64 5.07 -4.56
CA ARG A 146 -7.75 4.86 -6.00
C ARG A 146 -8.92 5.59 -6.64
N CYS A 147 -10.04 5.78 -5.92
CA CYS A 147 -11.14 6.58 -6.44
C CYS A 147 -10.79 8.07 -6.55
N VAL A 148 -9.94 8.61 -5.66
CA VAL A 148 -9.44 9.99 -5.75
C VAL A 148 -8.79 10.25 -7.10
N LEU A 149 -8.01 9.30 -7.61
CA LEU A 149 -7.34 9.38 -8.91
C LEU A 149 -8.29 9.37 -10.11
N HIS A 150 -9.42 8.70 -9.99
CA HIS A 150 -10.31 8.42 -11.12
C HIS A 150 -11.52 9.35 -11.20
N CYS A 151 -11.79 10.12 -10.15
CA CYS A 151 -13.02 10.89 -10.03
C CYS A 151 -12.81 12.35 -9.62
N ASP A 152 -11.60 12.90 -9.79
CA ASP A 152 -11.21 14.29 -9.47
C ASP A 152 -11.74 14.78 -8.11
N ILE A 153 -11.62 13.92 -7.08
CA ILE A 153 -12.12 14.22 -5.73
C ILE A 153 -11.35 15.42 -5.18
N PRO A 154 -12.03 16.47 -4.67
CA PRO A 154 -11.36 17.66 -4.18
C PRO A 154 -10.51 17.35 -2.94
N LEU A 155 -9.42 18.11 -2.76
CA LEU A 155 -8.49 17.92 -1.66
C LEU A 155 -9.19 17.90 -0.28
N SER A 156 -10.16 18.79 -0.07
CA SER A 156 -10.91 18.88 1.20
C SER A 156 -11.65 17.59 1.56
N GLU A 157 -12.05 16.79 0.57
CA GLU A 157 -12.71 15.48 0.78
C GLU A 157 -11.70 14.34 0.85
N ALA A 158 -10.57 14.44 0.15
CA ALA A 158 -9.51 13.44 0.16
C ALA A 158 -8.63 13.50 1.44
N GLU A 159 -8.52 14.66 2.08
CA GLU A 159 -7.69 14.91 3.28
C GLU A 159 -7.78 13.84 4.37
N PRO A 160 -8.98 13.40 4.83
CA PRO A 160 -9.09 12.34 5.83
C PRO A 160 -8.50 11.01 5.37
N LEU A 161 -8.64 10.68 4.07
CA LEU A 161 -8.06 9.45 3.50
C LEU A 161 -6.53 9.53 3.47
N LEU A 162 -5.98 10.69 3.13
CA LEU A 162 -4.53 10.92 3.15
C LEU A 162 -3.98 10.79 4.57
N ALA A 163 -4.63 11.40 5.56
CA ALA A 163 -4.26 11.30 6.96
C ALA A 163 -4.28 9.84 7.45
N ALA A 164 -5.37 9.12 7.17
CA ALA A 164 -5.47 7.69 7.48
C ALA A 164 -4.39 6.87 6.76
N GLY A 165 -4.14 7.16 5.48
CA GLY A 165 -3.12 6.51 4.67
C GLY A 165 -1.74 6.62 5.30
N PHE A 166 -1.31 7.84 5.65
CA PHE A 166 -0.01 8.05 6.30
C PHE A 166 0.07 7.44 7.69
N GLN A 167 -1.00 7.47 8.49
CA GLN A 167 -1.03 6.80 9.79
C GLN A 167 -0.88 5.28 9.68
N LYS A 168 -1.42 4.66 8.61
CA LYS A 168 -1.31 3.21 8.37
C LYS A 168 -0.01 2.81 7.66
N ALA A 169 0.61 3.72 6.92
CA ALA A 169 1.83 3.47 6.15
C ALA A 169 3.12 3.76 6.92
N ARG A 170 3.14 4.76 7.82
CA ARG A 170 4.36 5.17 8.52
C ARG A 170 4.62 4.32 9.77
N LEU A 171 5.90 4.24 10.14
CA LEU A 171 6.28 3.87 11.50
C LEU A 171 6.01 5.04 12.46
N PRO A 172 5.83 4.79 13.76
CA PRO A 172 5.93 5.83 14.78
C PRO A 172 7.23 6.64 14.64
N ASP A 173 7.20 7.95 14.87
CA ASP A 173 8.38 8.82 14.71
C ASP A 173 9.56 8.40 15.62
N ALA A 174 9.27 7.85 16.80
CA ALA A 174 10.29 7.30 17.71
C ALA A 174 11.05 6.11 17.09
N ASP A 175 10.37 5.30 16.27
CA ASP A 175 10.98 4.13 15.63
C ASP A 175 11.89 4.56 14.48
N TYR A 176 11.54 5.65 13.77
CA TYR A 176 12.43 6.26 12.78
C TYR A 176 13.72 6.80 13.43
N ALA A 177 13.62 7.42 14.61
CA ALA A 177 14.80 7.87 15.34
C ALA A 177 15.71 6.69 15.75
N ALA A 178 15.13 5.54 16.08
CA ALA A 178 15.90 4.34 16.41
C ALA A 178 16.64 3.73 15.20
N LEU A 179 16.19 3.97 13.97
CA LEU A 179 16.89 3.54 12.76
C LEU A 179 18.22 4.28 12.54
N TYR A 180 18.39 5.45 13.16
CA TYR A 180 19.56 6.30 12.98
C TYR A 180 20.08 6.81 14.33
N GLN A 181 21.10 6.15 14.87
CA GLN A 181 21.68 6.45 16.18
C GLN A 181 23.16 6.80 16.02
N ASP A 182 23.60 7.89 16.67
CA ASP A 182 24.99 8.33 16.72
C ASP A 182 25.68 8.50 15.36
N GLY A 183 24.95 8.98 14.35
CA GLY A 183 25.48 9.18 13.00
C GLY A 183 25.56 7.91 12.16
N HIS A 184 25.09 6.77 12.69
CA HIS A 184 25.14 5.47 12.04
C HIS A 184 23.74 4.86 11.87
N VAL A 185 23.57 4.11 10.78
CA VAL A 185 22.34 3.37 10.49
C VAL A 185 22.34 2.06 11.30
N ASN A 186 21.27 1.81 12.05
CA ASN A 186 21.11 0.54 12.76
C ASN A 186 20.60 -0.55 11.81
N HIS A 187 21.51 -1.29 11.18
CA HIS A 187 21.18 -2.34 10.21
C HIS A 187 20.29 -3.47 10.77
N ALA A 188 20.36 -3.75 12.08
CA ALA A 188 19.53 -4.78 12.71
C ALA A 188 18.08 -4.32 12.84
N LEU A 189 17.86 -3.11 13.38
CA LEU A 189 16.52 -2.51 13.46
C LEU A 189 15.95 -2.22 12.08
N GLN A 190 16.80 -1.89 11.11
CA GLN A 190 16.42 -1.70 9.72
C GLN A 190 15.92 -3.00 9.05
N LYS A 191 16.57 -4.15 9.31
CA LYS A 191 16.09 -5.46 8.83
C LYS A 191 14.81 -5.90 9.56
N ALA A 192 14.67 -5.53 10.84
CA ALA A 192 13.50 -5.82 11.66
C ALA A 192 12.31 -4.89 11.38
N CYS A 193 12.57 -3.67 10.91
CA CYS A 193 11.58 -2.75 10.35
C CYS A 193 11.16 -3.29 8.99
N ALA A 194 10.33 -4.33 9.02
CA ALA A 194 9.49 -4.68 7.89
C ALA A 194 8.53 -3.50 7.70
N TRP A 195 8.98 -2.51 6.93
CA TRP A 195 8.21 -1.36 6.48
C TRP A 195 6.78 -1.85 6.19
N THR A 196 5.86 -1.22 6.90
CA THR A 196 4.48 -1.64 7.15
C THR A 196 3.82 -2.35 5.96
N HIS A 197 3.07 -3.41 6.29
CA HIS A 197 2.77 -4.58 5.45
C HIS A 197 1.88 -4.36 4.21
N ASN A 198 1.74 -3.14 3.69
CA ASN A 198 0.95 -2.89 2.49
C ASN A 198 1.61 -1.87 1.53
N PRO A 199 2.63 -2.29 0.77
CA PRO A 199 3.21 -1.47 -0.29
C PRO A 199 2.20 -1.07 -1.38
N GLY A 200 1.11 -1.84 -1.56
CA GLY A 200 0.02 -1.43 -2.46
C GLY A 200 -0.67 -0.15 -1.99
N LEU A 201 -0.98 -0.08 -0.68
CA LEU A 201 -1.55 1.12 -0.07
C LEU A 201 -0.62 2.34 -0.24
N CYS A 202 0.67 2.18 0.02
CA CYS A 202 1.65 3.26 -0.15
C CYS A 202 1.69 3.79 -1.58
N VAL A 203 1.58 2.89 -2.56
CA VAL A 203 1.54 3.24 -3.99
C VAL A 203 0.26 4.02 -4.33
N SER A 204 -0.91 3.55 -3.90
CA SER A 204 -2.19 4.25 -4.10
C SER A 204 -2.22 5.62 -3.39
N LEU A 205 -1.63 5.70 -2.20
CA LEU A 205 -1.48 6.95 -1.46
C LEU A 205 -0.59 7.94 -2.21
N GLY A 206 0.56 7.48 -2.72
CA GLY A 206 1.46 8.31 -3.51
C GLY A 206 0.81 8.81 -4.80
N ASP A 207 0.05 7.95 -5.48
CA ASP A 207 -0.69 8.32 -6.68
C ASP A 207 -1.74 9.40 -6.36
N ALA A 208 -2.54 9.22 -5.32
CA ALA A 208 -3.53 10.20 -4.88
C ALA A 208 -2.89 11.55 -4.52
N CYS A 209 -1.80 11.55 -3.74
CA CYS A 209 -1.03 12.76 -3.43
C CYS A 209 -0.49 13.43 -4.71
N HIS A 210 0.05 12.66 -5.65
CA HIS A 210 0.59 13.19 -6.91
C HIS A 210 -0.51 13.84 -7.76
N HIS A 211 -1.68 13.19 -7.86
CA HIS A 211 -2.84 13.72 -8.57
C HIS A 211 -3.32 15.05 -7.96
N LEU A 212 -3.33 15.14 -6.63
CA LEU A 212 -3.65 16.36 -5.88
C LEU A 212 -2.51 17.38 -5.82
N ARG A 213 -1.41 17.16 -6.56
CA ARG A 213 -0.21 18.00 -6.60
C ARG A 213 0.49 18.20 -5.24
N LEU A 214 0.31 17.26 -4.32
CA LEU A 214 1.01 17.19 -3.04
C LEU A 214 2.34 16.44 -3.24
N TYR A 215 3.24 16.99 -4.06
CA TYR A 215 4.40 16.25 -4.56
C TYR A 215 5.34 15.74 -3.47
N ALA A 216 5.61 16.53 -2.44
CA ALA A 216 6.43 16.10 -1.31
C ALA A 216 5.85 14.86 -0.60
N LEU A 217 4.52 14.84 -0.42
CA LEU A 217 3.81 13.70 0.17
C LEU A 217 3.78 12.48 -0.76
N ALA A 218 3.70 12.72 -2.08
CA ALA A 218 3.79 11.65 -3.06
C ALA A 218 5.17 10.97 -3.00
N VAL A 219 6.26 11.76 -2.95
CA VAL A 219 7.63 11.23 -2.78
C VAL A 219 7.74 10.41 -1.50
N GLU A 220 7.22 10.91 -0.38
CA GLU A 220 7.21 10.17 0.90
C GLU A 220 6.49 8.82 0.76
N ALA A 221 5.26 8.81 0.23
CA ALA A 221 4.48 7.59 0.10
C ALA A 221 5.15 6.55 -0.82
N TYR A 222 5.73 6.98 -1.96
CA TYR A 222 6.48 6.07 -2.82
C TYR A 222 7.79 5.60 -2.20
N ALA A 223 8.47 6.46 -1.43
CA ALA A 223 9.65 6.06 -0.67
C ALA A 223 9.28 4.94 0.31
N LEU A 224 8.19 5.06 1.07
CA LEU A 224 7.70 3.99 1.96
C LEU A 224 7.44 2.68 1.21
N ALA A 225 6.84 2.76 0.01
CA ALA A 225 6.65 1.60 -0.85
C ALA A 225 8.00 0.97 -1.27
N ALA A 226 8.99 1.81 -1.60
CA ALA A 226 10.33 1.37 -1.95
C ALA A 226 11.09 0.76 -0.75
N GLY A 227 10.93 1.32 0.46
CA GLY A 227 11.47 0.73 1.68
C GLY A 227 10.94 -0.69 1.92
N ALA A 228 9.64 -0.90 1.67
CA ALA A 228 8.98 -2.19 1.89
C ALA A 228 9.32 -3.27 0.86
N ARG A 229 9.42 -2.94 -0.43
CA ARG A 229 9.64 -3.93 -1.51
C ARG A 229 11.01 -3.84 -2.19
N GLY A 230 11.89 -2.97 -1.70
CA GLY A 230 13.08 -2.55 -2.44
C GLY A 230 12.72 -1.52 -3.52
N ALA A 231 13.66 -1.22 -4.41
CA ALA A 231 13.50 -0.21 -5.45
C ALA A 231 13.14 -0.83 -6.82
N PRO A 232 11.89 -1.27 -7.08
CA PRO A 232 11.48 -1.71 -8.40
C PRO A 232 11.32 -0.50 -9.31
N TRP A 233 11.62 -0.69 -10.60
CA TRP A 233 11.72 0.42 -11.55
C TRP A 233 10.47 1.30 -11.62
N ARG A 234 9.26 0.73 -11.55
CA ARG A 234 8.00 1.49 -11.57
C ARG A 234 7.84 2.43 -10.38
N ILE A 235 8.29 2.04 -9.19
CA ILE A 235 8.23 2.91 -8.01
C ILE A 235 9.26 4.03 -8.16
N CYS A 236 10.47 3.71 -8.61
CA CYS A 236 11.51 4.71 -8.87
C CYS A 236 11.06 5.76 -9.89
N VAL A 237 10.41 5.36 -10.98
CA VAL A 237 9.85 6.30 -11.97
C VAL A 237 8.79 7.23 -11.35
N ARG A 238 7.92 6.69 -10.51
CA ARG A 238 6.91 7.50 -9.80
C ARG A 238 7.55 8.50 -8.85
N ILE A 239 8.65 8.13 -8.19
CA ILE A 239 9.47 9.05 -7.38
C ILE A 239 10.07 10.14 -8.26
N VAL A 240 10.68 9.81 -9.40
CA VAL A 240 11.23 10.79 -10.36
C VAL A 240 10.16 11.78 -10.78
N ARG A 241 8.98 11.29 -11.19
CA ARG A 241 7.86 12.12 -11.63
C ARG A 241 7.35 13.05 -10.51
N ALA A 242 7.31 12.57 -9.27
CA ALA A 242 6.92 13.41 -8.13
C ALA A 242 8.00 14.46 -7.79
N LEU A 243 9.28 14.09 -7.87
CA LEU A 243 10.39 15.03 -7.70
C LEU A 243 10.40 16.11 -8.79
N ASP A 244 10.05 15.77 -10.04
CA ASP A 244 9.93 16.74 -11.13
C ASP A 244 8.89 17.81 -10.83
N GLY A 245 7.70 17.39 -10.38
CA GLY A 245 6.65 18.30 -9.94
C GLY A 245 7.10 19.17 -8.77
N LEU A 246 7.80 18.58 -7.79
CA LEU A 246 8.31 19.32 -6.63
C LEU A 246 9.37 20.36 -7.03
N VAL A 247 10.30 20.03 -7.93
CA VAL A 247 11.32 20.96 -8.42
C VAL A 247 10.71 22.18 -9.10
N LYS A 248 9.65 21.98 -9.90
CA LYS A 248 8.92 23.08 -10.56
C LYS A 248 8.30 24.06 -9.56
N ASP A 249 7.99 23.59 -8.35
CA ASP A 249 7.37 24.38 -7.28
C ASP A 249 8.39 24.98 -6.27
N THR A 250 9.68 24.65 -6.37
CA THR A 250 10.70 25.01 -5.34
C THR A 250 11.76 26.01 -5.83
N THR A 251 12.42 26.71 -4.91
CA THR A 251 13.54 27.64 -5.15
C THR A 251 14.84 26.95 -5.61
N SER A 252 15.74 27.72 -6.23
CA SER A 252 16.94 27.25 -6.95
C SER A 252 17.99 26.45 -6.16
N SER A 253 18.10 26.60 -4.84
CA SER A 253 19.07 25.81 -4.04
C SER A 253 18.56 24.41 -3.71
N SER A 254 17.26 24.28 -3.46
CA SER A 254 16.58 23.01 -3.20
C SER A 254 16.42 22.14 -4.45
N SER A 255 16.39 22.77 -5.63
CA SER A 255 16.27 22.04 -6.91
C SER A 255 17.47 21.14 -7.20
N GLN A 256 18.68 21.52 -6.76
CA GLN A 256 19.89 20.71 -6.97
C GLN A 256 19.79 19.36 -6.24
N VAL A 257 19.44 19.36 -4.95
CA VAL A 257 19.31 18.13 -4.15
C VAL A 257 18.21 17.22 -4.68
N LEU A 258 17.07 17.80 -5.07
CA LEU A 258 15.97 17.04 -5.66
C LEU A 258 16.35 16.45 -7.03
N GLY A 259 17.10 17.20 -7.86
CA GLY A 259 17.62 16.73 -9.14
C GLY A 259 18.59 15.56 -8.98
N VAL A 260 19.44 15.60 -7.95
CA VAL A 260 20.35 14.51 -7.61
C VAL A 260 19.57 13.25 -7.17
N LEU A 261 18.58 13.38 -6.29
CA LEU A 261 17.72 12.27 -5.90
C LEU A 261 16.98 11.66 -7.09
N ALA A 262 16.49 12.50 -7.99
CA ALA A 262 15.81 12.03 -9.20
C ALA A 262 16.76 11.25 -10.11
N ARG A 263 18.02 11.69 -10.26
CA ARG A 263 19.04 10.94 -11.03
C ARG A 263 19.25 9.55 -10.48
N VAL A 264 19.42 9.39 -9.17
CA VAL A 264 19.59 8.06 -8.57
C VAL A 264 18.35 7.20 -8.74
N CYS A 265 17.16 7.76 -8.54
CA CYS A 265 15.92 7.03 -8.80
C CYS A 265 15.83 6.60 -10.28
N ALA A 266 16.20 7.46 -11.22
CA ALA A 266 16.23 7.15 -12.65
C ALA A 266 17.24 6.04 -12.97
N THR A 267 18.45 6.09 -12.42
CA THR A 267 19.45 5.01 -12.59
C THR A 267 18.93 3.69 -12.04
N CYS A 268 18.44 3.68 -10.79
CA CYS A 268 17.85 2.48 -10.19
C CYS A 268 16.66 1.97 -11.01
N ALA A 269 15.87 2.87 -11.61
CA ALA A 269 14.78 2.48 -12.49
C ALA A 269 15.30 1.75 -13.74
N ILE A 270 16.27 2.32 -14.45
CA ILE A 270 16.82 1.71 -15.66
C ILE A 270 17.49 0.37 -15.35
N MET A 271 18.29 0.30 -14.28
CA MET A 271 18.95 -0.94 -13.85
C MET A 271 17.94 -2.05 -13.52
N ALA A 272 16.86 -1.71 -12.81
CA ALA A 272 15.82 -2.67 -12.43
C ALA A 272 14.77 -2.94 -13.53
N CYS A 273 14.79 -2.20 -14.63
CA CYS A 273 13.83 -2.34 -15.72
C CYS A 273 14.22 -3.52 -16.63
N PRO A 274 13.27 -4.39 -17.01
CA PRO A 274 13.52 -5.43 -18.01
C PRO A 274 14.05 -4.85 -19.31
N MET A 275 15.05 -5.51 -19.92
CA MET A 275 15.74 -5.04 -21.13
C MET A 275 14.81 -4.53 -22.24
N ARG A 276 13.74 -5.28 -22.53
CA ARG A 276 12.76 -4.95 -23.58
C ARG A 276 12.02 -3.63 -23.35
N ASP A 277 11.90 -3.19 -22.10
CA ASP A 277 11.12 -2.04 -21.70
C ASP A 277 12.01 -0.80 -21.46
N ARG A 278 13.34 -0.98 -21.40
CA ARG A 278 14.32 0.08 -21.07
C ARG A 278 14.29 1.24 -22.04
N HIS A 279 14.12 1.00 -23.34
CA HIS A 279 14.07 2.08 -24.32
C HIS A 279 12.84 2.97 -24.13
N GLY A 280 11.67 2.38 -23.87
CA GLY A 280 10.45 3.14 -23.57
C GLY A 280 10.58 3.93 -22.26
N LEU A 281 11.13 3.28 -21.23
CA LEU A 281 11.44 3.96 -19.97
C LEU A 281 12.42 5.13 -20.15
N TRP A 282 13.44 4.95 -20.98
CA TRP A 282 14.41 6.00 -21.30
C TRP A 282 13.73 7.20 -21.97
N GLN A 283 12.86 6.96 -22.96
CA GLN A 283 12.10 8.03 -23.61
C GLN A 283 11.20 8.77 -22.62
N GLU A 284 10.55 8.04 -21.70
CA GLU A 284 9.73 8.64 -20.64
C GLU A 284 10.58 9.53 -19.72
N LEU A 285 11.73 9.04 -19.26
CA LEU A 285 12.59 9.79 -18.34
C LEU A 285 13.13 11.10 -18.96
N HIS A 286 13.34 11.13 -20.27
CA HIS A 286 13.71 12.34 -21.01
C HIS A 286 12.61 13.40 -21.06
N THR A 287 11.36 13.08 -20.75
CA THR A 287 10.30 14.10 -20.71
C THR A 287 10.35 14.99 -19.47
N TYR A 288 11.21 14.67 -18.49
CA TYR A 288 11.37 15.41 -17.24
C TYR A 288 12.55 16.40 -17.32
N ASP A 289 12.53 17.29 -18.32
CA ASP A 289 13.61 18.24 -18.66
C ASP A 289 14.15 19.03 -17.46
N SER A 290 13.27 19.45 -16.53
CA SER A 290 13.66 20.19 -15.30
C SER A 290 14.64 19.43 -14.40
N LEU A 291 14.62 18.11 -14.45
CA LEU A 291 15.56 17.25 -13.73
C LEU A 291 16.77 16.90 -14.59
N MET A 292 16.61 16.89 -15.92
CA MET A 292 17.64 16.49 -16.88
C MET A 292 18.62 17.60 -17.23
N ASP A 293 18.24 18.89 -17.16
CA ASP A 293 19.19 20.00 -17.32
C ASP A 293 20.28 19.99 -16.22
N ALA A 294 19.95 19.48 -15.03
CA ALA A 294 20.91 19.29 -13.94
C ALA A 294 21.87 18.09 -14.16
N VAL A 295 21.59 17.21 -15.14
CA VAL A 295 22.35 15.97 -15.39
C VAL A 295 23.74 16.24 -15.99
N HIS A 296 23.95 17.41 -16.61
CA HIS A 296 25.22 17.75 -17.24
C HIS A 296 26.28 18.30 -16.30
N GLU A 297 25.90 18.70 -15.08
CA GLU A 297 26.87 19.10 -14.05
C GLU A 297 27.28 17.87 -13.21
N PRO A 298 28.59 17.62 -13.05
CA PRO A 298 29.09 16.58 -12.16
C PRO A 298 28.67 16.89 -10.73
N VAL A 299 28.05 15.92 -10.05
CA VAL A 299 27.64 16.06 -8.65
C VAL A 299 28.88 15.96 -7.77
N GLU A 300 29.16 16.98 -6.94
CA GLU A 300 30.32 16.94 -6.04
C GLU A 300 30.07 15.96 -4.87
N ALA A 301 31.12 15.30 -4.38
CA ALA A 301 31.01 14.31 -3.30
C ALA A 301 30.48 14.89 -1.96
N LYS A 302 30.61 16.21 -1.76
CA LYS A 302 30.12 16.90 -0.56
C LYS A 302 28.59 17.04 -0.55
N ASP A 303 27.96 16.99 -1.72
CA ASP A 303 26.50 17.10 -1.88
C ASP A 303 25.78 15.79 -1.53
N TRP A 304 26.54 14.72 -1.27
CA TRP A 304 26.07 13.36 -1.01
C TRP A 304 26.22 12.90 0.43
N ASP A 305 26.80 13.70 1.33
CA ASP A 305 26.91 13.34 2.73
C ASP A 305 25.48 13.18 3.31
N PRO A 306 25.04 11.95 3.69
CA PRO A 306 23.71 11.75 4.24
C PRO A 306 23.49 12.63 5.48
N LEU A 307 24.55 12.92 6.26
CA LEU A 307 24.47 13.85 7.39
C LEU A 307 24.21 15.29 6.92
N ALA A 308 24.88 15.74 5.85
CA ALA A 308 24.64 17.06 5.28
C ALA A 308 23.23 17.18 4.70
N ILE A 309 22.73 16.17 3.96
CA ILE A 309 21.38 16.16 3.38
C ILE A 309 20.30 16.16 4.48
N LEU A 310 20.51 15.40 5.56
CA LEU A 310 19.61 15.41 6.72
C LEU A 310 19.65 16.73 7.51
N ALA A 311 20.70 17.54 7.33
CA ALA A 311 20.88 18.84 7.95
C ALA A 311 20.38 20.02 7.09
N LEU A 312 20.04 19.80 5.83
CA LEU A 312 19.49 20.83 4.95
C LEU A 312 18.05 21.23 5.36
N PRO A 313 17.61 22.47 5.05
CA PRO A 313 16.21 22.86 5.24
C PRO A 313 15.29 21.86 4.54
N PRO A 314 14.31 21.26 5.26
CA PRO A 314 13.61 20.10 4.75
C PRO A 314 12.65 20.50 3.62
N VAL A 315 13.01 20.14 2.39
CA VAL A 315 12.08 20.12 1.25
C VAL A 315 11.21 18.86 1.31
N LEU A 316 11.79 17.77 1.85
CA LEU A 316 11.10 16.54 2.21
C LEU A 316 11.30 16.26 3.70
N PRO A 317 10.39 15.51 4.34
CA PRO A 317 10.58 15.06 5.72
C PRO A 317 11.86 14.21 5.84
N ARG A 318 12.56 14.34 6.99
CA ARG A 318 13.78 13.59 7.29
C ARG A 318 13.62 12.07 7.07
N GLU A 319 12.46 11.55 7.45
CA GLU A 319 12.14 10.12 7.32
C GLU A 319 12.12 9.68 5.86
N THR A 320 11.66 10.54 4.95
CA THR A 320 11.61 10.27 3.51
C THR A 320 13.01 10.08 2.96
N TYR A 321 13.95 10.96 3.32
CA TYR A 321 15.35 10.80 2.94
C TYR A 321 15.88 9.46 3.45
N LEU A 322 15.75 9.16 4.75
CA LEU A 322 16.24 7.90 5.33
C LEU A 322 15.71 6.66 4.60
N VAL A 323 14.43 6.66 4.24
CA VAL A 323 13.79 5.57 3.50
C VAL A 323 14.37 5.45 2.08
N LEU A 324 14.55 6.56 1.37
CA LEU A 324 15.13 6.57 0.01
C LEU A 324 16.59 6.13 0.03
N PHE A 325 17.41 6.68 0.92
CA PHE A 325 18.80 6.27 1.14
C PHE A 325 18.88 4.76 1.35
N TYR A 326 17.97 4.21 2.15
CA TYR A 326 17.91 2.78 2.37
C TYR A 326 17.50 1.98 1.14
N ALA A 327 16.37 2.33 0.52
CA ALA A 327 15.79 1.55 -0.57
C ALA A 327 16.72 1.53 -1.79
N LEU A 328 17.36 2.67 -2.08
CA LEU A 328 18.27 2.84 -3.21
C LEU A 328 19.66 2.30 -2.89
N GLY A 329 20.16 2.45 -1.66
CA GLY A 329 21.50 2.01 -1.26
C GLY A 329 21.69 0.48 -1.31
N ARG A 330 20.60 -0.29 -1.30
CA ARG A 330 20.64 -1.73 -1.58
C ARG A 330 21.16 -2.07 -2.99
N ARG A 331 21.12 -1.13 -3.94
CA ARG A 331 21.55 -1.33 -5.33
C ARG A 331 23.01 -0.96 -5.57
N GLY A 332 23.67 -0.35 -4.60
CA GLY A 332 25.03 0.15 -4.72
C GLY A 332 25.21 1.48 -4.01
N ASP A 333 26.42 2.02 -4.10
CA ASP A 333 26.72 3.35 -3.61
C ASP A 333 25.90 4.39 -4.39
N LEU A 334 25.24 5.31 -3.68
CA LEU A 334 24.31 6.25 -4.31
C LEU A 334 25.03 7.29 -5.16
N GLN A 335 26.27 7.64 -4.79
CA GLN A 335 27.11 8.52 -5.58
C GLN A 335 27.44 7.87 -6.92
N ASP A 336 27.83 6.59 -6.89
CA ASP A 336 28.09 5.81 -8.10
C ASP A 336 26.82 5.72 -8.97
N LEU A 337 25.67 5.46 -8.37
CA LEU A 337 24.38 5.39 -9.07
C LEU A 337 24.02 6.72 -9.74
N ALA A 338 24.28 7.86 -9.10
CA ALA A 338 23.99 9.18 -9.66
C ALA A 338 24.86 9.48 -10.89
N GLN A 339 26.12 9.07 -10.85
CA GLN A 339 27.08 9.28 -11.93
C GLN A 339 26.88 8.31 -13.10
N GLN A 340 26.35 7.12 -12.84
CA GLN A 340 26.11 6.08 -13.85
C GLN A 340 24.97 6.42 -14.84
N LEU A 341 24.09 7.36 -14.51
CA LEU A 341 22.95 7.70 -15.37
C LEU A 341 23.41 8.13 -16.77
N VAL A 342 24.37 9.05 -16.86
CA VAL A 342 24.85 9.61 -18.14
C VAL A 342 25.53 8.53 -19.01
N PRO A 343 26.49 7.73 -18.49
CA PRO A 343 27.05 6.60 -19.22
C PRO A 343 26.00 5.59 -19.70
N ILE A 344 25.01 5.26 -18.86
CA ILE A 344 23.91 4.35 -19.23
C ILE A 344 23.08 4.95 -20.37
N MET A 345 22.82 6.27 -20.32
CA MET A 345 22.04 6.97 -21.33
C MET A 345 22.76 7.16 -22.66
N GLN A 346 24.09 7.24 -22.67
CA GLN A 346 24.89 7.53 -23.87
C GLN A 346 25.29 6.29 -24.67
N SER A 347 25.11 5.08 -24.13
CA SER A 347 25.51 3.86 -24.81
C SER A 347 24.42 3.35 -25.77
N PRO A 348 24.58 3.52 -27.11
CA PRO A 348 23.56 3.11 -28.06
C PRO A 348 23.64 1.59 -28.23
N GLY A 349 22.76 0.88 -27.51
CA GLY A 349 22.77 -0.59 -27.43
C GLY A 349 23.57 -1.16 -26.26
N GLY A 350 24.01 -0.34 -25.31
CA GLY A 350 24.94 -0.73 -24.26
C GLY A 350 24.36 -1.55 -23.12
N SER A 351 24.80 -2.79 -23.04
CA SER A 351 24.99 -3.60 -21.83
C SER A 351 24.95 -2.80 -20.51
N ALA A 352 23.77 -2.73 -19.89
CA ALA A 352 23.71 -2.59 -18.43
C ALA A 352 24.00 -3.95 -17.74
N ASP A 353 24.36 -4.99 -18.51
CA ASP A 353 24.76 -6.30 -17.97
C ASP A 353 26.10 -6.21 -17.21
N ALA A 354 26.95 -5.23 -17.54
CA ALA A 354 28.18 -4.97 -16.78
C ALA A 354 27.92 -4.34 -15.39
N LEU A 355 26.71 -3.83 -15.14
CA LEU A 355 26.33 -3.11 -13.92
C LEU A 355 25.19 -3.79 -13.14
N ALA A 356 24.62 -4.89 -13.66
CA ALA A 356 23.65 -5.66 -12.92
C ALA A 356 24.35 -6.28 -11.70
N PRO A 357 23.99 -5.92 -10.45
CA PRO A 357 24.49 -6.65 -9.30
C PRO A 357 24.13 -8.12 -9.47
N VAL A 358 25.08 -9.00 -9.12
CA VAL A 358 24.87 -10.45 -9.00
C VAL A 358 23.52 -10.68 -8.35
N GLU A 359 22.64 -11.39 -9.04
CA GLU A 359 21.23 -11.61 -8.70
C GLU A 359 20.99 -11.53 -7.18
N ASP A 360 20.35 -10.45 -6.72
CA ASP A 360 19.70 -10.45 -5.41
C ASP A 360 18.84 -11.71 -5.35
N GLU A 361 19.01 -12.54 -4.31
CA GLU A 361 18.11 -13.66 -4.04
C GLU A 361 16.67 -13.14 -4.22
N PRO A 362 15.88 -13.75 -5.12
CA PRO A 362 14.65 -13.14 -5.53
C PRO A 362 13.74 -13.03 -4.30
N ALA A 363 13.41 -11.78 -3.95
CA ALA A 363 12.35 -11.45 -3.00
C ALA A 363 10.96 -12.00 -3.43
N ASP A 364 10.89 -12.78 -4.51
CA ASP A 364 9.74 -13.55 -4.99
C ASP A 364 9.26 -14.65 -4.02
N ARG A 365 9.92 -14.86 -2.87
CA ARG A 365 9.37 -15.69 -1.79
C ARG A 365 8.42 -14.93 -0.85
N ALA A 366 8.26 -13.62 -1.00
CA ALA A 366 7.12 -12.94 -0.40
C ALA A 366 5.86 -13.35 -1.16
N SER A 367 5.01 -14.15 -0.51
CA SER A 367 3.75 -14.72 -1.00
C SER A 367 3.15 -13.95 -2.16
N ARG A 368 3.11 -14.58 -3.34
CA ARG A 368 2.32 -14.15 -4.50
C ARG A 368 0.87 -14.00 -4.07
N SER A 369 0.50 -12.82 -3.59
CA SER A 369 -0.88 -12.38 -3.58
C SER A 369 -1.29 -12.23 -5.05
N VAL A 370 -2.21 -13.10 -5.46
CA VAL A 370 -2.85 -13.16 -6.77
C VAL A 370 -3.58 -11.84 -7.06
N ARG A 371 -2.85 -10.80 -7.46
CA ARG A 371 -3.34 -9.58 -8.11
C ARG A 371 -2.22 -9.01 -8.97
N THR A 372 -1.78 -9.80 -9.96
CA THR A 372 -1.13 -9.26 -11.15
C THR A 372 -2.20 -8.68 -12.06
N LEU A 373 -1.92 -7.47 -12.54
CA LEU A 373 -2.60 -6.69 -13.58
C LEU A 373 -3.23 -7.54 -14.69
#